data_AF-A0A7W4HB00-F1
#
_entry.id   AF-A0A7W4HB00-F1
#
_cell.length_a   1.000
_cell.length_b   1.000
_cell.length_c   1.000
_cell.angle_alpha   90.00
_cell.angle_beta   90.00
_cell.angle_gamma   90.00
#
_symmetry.space_group_name_H-M   'P 1'
#
loop_
_entity.id
_entity.type
_entity.pdbx_description
1 polymer ?
#
loop_
_entity_poly.entity_id
_entity_poly.type
_entity_poly.pdbx_seq_one_letter_code
_entity_poly.pdbx_strand_id
1 'polypeptide(L)'
;MEDAGNSFAASDKAMLEHFVDQLIDEKGINKTDRLRAELMEKVSDTVMTEILMNLPDYLLDKINAAYDENTASEELIEGIVRESGIDTETITKNALINFRESFLA
;
A
#
# COMPACT_ATOMS: atom_id res chain seq x y z
N MET A 1 5.45 -10.58 27.40
CA MET A 1 6.55 -10.25 26.47
C MET A 1 6.21 -10.93 25.17
N GLU A 2 5.40 -10.28 24.33
CA GLU A 2 5.16 -10.60 22.91
C GLU A 2 4.75 -9.28 22.27
N ASP A 3 5.73 -8.37 22.14
CA ASP A 3 5.61 -7.14 21.36
C ASP A 3 6.42 -7.37 20.08
N ALA A 4 5.72 -7.80 19.04
CA ALA A 4 6.20 -7.81 17.66
C ALA A 4 4.99 -8.08 16.74
N GLY A 5 3.95 -7.26 16.88
CA GLY A 5 3.05 -6.98 15.77
C GLY A 5 3.84 -6.21 14.73
N ASN A 6 4.77 -6.88 14.04
CA ASN A 6 5.47 -6.33 12.89
C ASN A 6 4.50 -6.38 11.72
N SER A 7 3.45 -5.55 11.81
CA SER A 7 2.44 -5.39 10.77
C SER A 7 3.14 -4.97 9.49
N PHE A 8 2.67 -5.53 8.39
CA PHE A 8 3.06 -5.14 7.03
C PHE A 8 2.97 -3.60 6.89
N ALA A 9 1.94 -3.00 7.52
CA ALA A 9 1.78 -1.56 7.68
C ALA A 9 2.97 -0.75 8.24
N ALA A 10 3.78 -1.27 9.18
CA ALA A 10 4.83 -0.48 9.83
C ALA A 10 6.16 -0.48 9.05
N SER A 11 6.53 -1.63 8.48
CA SER A 11 7.75 -1.76 7.66
C SER A 11 7.57 -1.13 6.28
N ASP A 12 6.36 -1.22 5.72
CA ASP A 12 6.05 -0.57 4.44
C ASP A 12 5.95 0.95 4.58
N LYS A 13 5.42 1.47 5.69
CA LYS A 13 5.28 2.92 5.88
C LYS A 13 6.60 3.67 5.78
N ALA A 14 7.67 3.20 6.44
CA ALA A 14 8.98 3.85 6.35
C ALA A 14 9.55 3.81 4.93
N MET A 15 9.38 2.69 4.22
CA MET A 15 9.77 2.55 2.82
C MET A 15 9.01 3.53 1.92
N LEU A 16 7.69 3.63 2.09
CA LEU A 16 6.83 4.55 1.33
C LEU A 16 7.18 6.01 1.63
N GLU A 17 7.49 6.34 2.89
CA GLU A 17 7.95 7.68 3.27
C GLU A 17 9.23 8.07 2.54
N HIS A 18 10.22 7.16 2.51
CA HIS A 18 11.45 7.38 1.75
C HIS A 18 11.18 7.52 0.25
N PHE A 19 10.30 6.69 -0.32
CA PHE A 19 9.91 6.76 -1.72
C PHE A 19 9.28 8.13 -2.06
N VAL A 20 8.32 8.60 -1.25
CA VAL A 20 7.67 9.90 -1.47
C VAL A 20 8.67 11.05 -1.37
N ASP A 21 9.58 10.99 -0.39
CA ASP A 21 10.62 11.99 -0.23
C ASP A 21 11.51 12.07 -1.48
N GLN A 22 11.98 10.92 -1.97
CA GLN A 22 12.77 10.85 -3.20
C GLN A 22 11.98 11.37 -4.41
N LEU A 23 10.69 11.02 -4.53
CA LEU A 23 9.85 11.43 -5.64
C LEU A 23 9.68 12.95 -5.73
N ILE A 24 9.49 13.61 -4.58
CA ILE A 24 9.42 15.07 -4.48
C ILE A 24 10.74 15.70 -4.90
N ASP A 25 11.86 15.18 -4.40
CA ASP A 25 13.21 15.66 -4.72
C ASP A 25 13.52 15.49 -6.23
N GLU A 26 13.13 14.36 -6.82
CA GLU A 26 13.30 14.06 -8.26
C GLU A 26 12.47 14.97 -9.16
N LYS A 27 11.23 15.31 -8.78
CA LYS A 27 10.40 16.27 -9.52
C LYS A 27 10.93 17.71 -9.37
N GLY A 28 11.75 17.98 -8.35
CA GLY A 28 12.31 19.30 -8.08
C GLY A 28 11.27 20.30 -7.56
N ILE A 29 10.21 19.82 -6.89
CA ILE A 29 9.14 20.65 -6.34
C ILE A 29 9.36 20.93 -4.85
N ASN A 30 8.66 21.94 -4.33
CA ASN A 30 8.82 22.31 -2.92
C ASN A 30 8.25 21.23 -2.00
N LYS A 31 9.10 20.69 -1.14
CA LYS A 31 8.75 19.69 -0.13
C LYS A 31 8.00 20.35 1.02
N THR A 32 6.68 20.11 1.08
CA THR A 32 5.81 20.55 2.17
C THR A 32 5.19 19.36 2.88
N ASP A 33 4.89 19.50 4.18
CA ASP A 33 4.24 18.43 4.95
C ASP A 33 2.89 18.01 4.33
N ARG A 34 2.14 18.98 3.83
CA ARG A 34 0.87 18.74 3.15
C ARG A 34 1.06 17.90 1.87
N LEU A 35 1.99 18.30 1.00
CA LEU A 35 2.28 17.54 -0.22
C LEU A 35 2.76 16.12 0.10
N ARG A 36 3.64 15.99 1.10
CA ARG A 36 4.16 14.69 1.54
C ARG A 36 3.02 13.78 2.03
N ALA A 37 2.09 14.30 2.83
CA ALA A 37 0.93 13.57 3.30
C ALA A 37 -0.01 13.15 2.15
N GLU A 38 -0.30 14.07 1.21
CA GLU A 38 -1.13 13.77 0.04
C GLU A 38 -0.51 12.70 -0.87
N LEU A 39 0.82 12.72 -1.04
CA LEU A 39 1.53 11.70 -1.82
C LEU A 39 1.61 10.36 -1.08
N MET A 40 1.81 10.37 0.24
CA MET A 40 1.79 9.16 1.06
C MET A 40 0.46 8.42 0.96
N GLU A 41 -0.65 9.14 1.08
CA GLU A 41 -1.99 8.56 0.91
C GLU A 41 -2.16 7.93 -0.47
N LYS A 42 -1.86 8.68 -1.53
CA LYS A 42 -1.99 8.20 -2.92
C LYS A 42 -1.11 6.98 -3.22
N VAL A 43 0.12 6.97 -2.74
CA VAL A 43 1.05 5.85 -2.93
C VAL A 43 0.54 4.62 -2.18
N SER A 44 0.12 4.78 -0.92
CA SER A 44 -0.45 3.70 -0.13
C SER A 44 -1.69 3.10 -0.79
N ASP A 45 -2.61 3.95 -1.25
CA ASP A 45 -3.83 3.52 -1.95
C ASP A 45 -3.52 2.83 -3.27
N THR A 46 -2.54 3.31 -4.02
CA THR A 46 -2.11 2.69 -5.28
C THR A 46 -1.56 1.30 -5.03
N VAL A 47 -0.67 1.15 -4.06
CA VAL A 47 -0.09 -0.16 -3.69
C VAL A 47 -1.18 -1.12 -3.22
N MET A 48 -2.08 -0.67 -2.34
CA MET A 48 -3.19 -1.49 -1.87
C MET A 48 -4.10 -1.91 -3.03
N THR A 49 -4.45 -1.00 -3.93
CA THR A 49 -5.29 -1.29 -5.10
C THR A 49 -4.65 -2.36 -6.00
N GLU A 50 -3.35 -2.25 -6.28
CA GLU A 50 -2.62 -3.24 -7.08
C GLU A 50 -2.59 -4.62 -6.39
N ILE A 51 -2.38 -4.66 -5.07
CA ILE A 51 -2.45 -5.89 -4.29
C ILE A 51 -3.84 -6.53 -4.41
N LEU A 52 -4.91 -5.74 -4.21
CA LEU A 52 -6.28 -6.22 -4.30
C LEU A 52 -6.65 -6.70 -5.71
N MET A 53 -6.18 -6.03 -6.76
CA MET A 53 -6.42 -6.46 -8.16
C MET A 53 -5.70 -7.75 -8.54
N ASN A 54 -4.63 -8.11 -7.82
CA ASN A 54 -3.92 -9.36 -7.99
C ASN A 54 -4.43 -10.47 -7.06
N LEU A 55 -5.39 -10.18 -6.18
CA LEU A 55 -6.00 -11.21 -5.34
C LEU A 55 -6.89 -12.15 -6.17
N PRO A 56 -6.93 -13.44 -5.82
CA PRO A 56 -7.95 -14.36 -6.30
C PRO A 56 -9.37 -13.86 -5.98
N ASP A 57 -10.31 -14.03 -6.92
CA ASP A 57 -11.69 -13.54 -6.78
C ASP A 57 -12.35 -13.96 -5.46
N TYR A 58 -12.16 -15.22 -5.03
CA TYR A 58 -12.76 -15.73 -3.78
C TYR A 58 -12.24 -15.04 -2.51
N LEU A 59 -11.03 -14.46 -2.55
CA LEU A 59 -10.47 -13.67 -1.44
C LEU A 59 -10.93 -12.23 -1.50
N LEU A 60 -11.08 -11.69 -2.71
CA LEU A 60 -11.71 -10.39 -2.90
C LEU A 60 -13.17 -10.40 -2.42
N ASP A 61 -13.91 -11.48 -2.71
CA ASP A 61 -15.26 -11.69 -2.20
C ASP A 61 -15.31 -11.73 -0.67
N LYS A 62 -14.33 -12.35 0.00
CA LYS A 62 -14.23 -12.33 1.47
C LYS A 62 -14.01 -10.91 2.01
N ILE A 63 -13.17 -10.11 1.34
CA ILE A 63 -12.95 -8.71 1.72
C ILE A 63 -14.24 -7.90 1.54
N ASN A 64 -14.92 -8.05 0.40
CA ASN A 64 -16.17 -7.37 0.11
C ASN A 64 -17.27 -7.74 1.13
N ALA A 65 -17.41 -9.02 1.47
CA ALA A 65 -18.34 -9.47 2.50
C ALA A 65 -18.03 -8.83 3.87
N ALA A 66 -16.75 -8.74 4.25
CA ALA A 66 -16.36 -8.08 5.48
C ALA A 66 -16.73 -6.59 5.49
N TYR A 67 -16.64 -5.89 4.35
CA TYR A 67 -17.10 -4.50 4.23
C TYR A 67 -18.63 -4.40 4.34
N ASP A 68 -19.37 -5.28 3.67
CA ASP A 68 -20.85 -5.31 3.72
C ASP A 68 -21.36 -5.58 5.15
N GLU A 69 -20.64 -6.41 5.91
CA GLU A 69 -20.94 -6.74 7.31
C GLU A 69 -20.38 -5.71 8.31
N ASN A 70 -19.68 -4.67 7.84
CA ASN A 70 -18.97 -3.68 8.67
C ASN A 70 -18.00 -4.32 9.69
N THR A 71 -17.36 -5.42 9.27
CA THR A 71 -16.33 -6.16 10.03
C THR A 71 -14.94 -6.04 9.39
N ALA A 72 -14.84 -5.40 8.22
CA ALA A 72 -13.57 -5.11 7.56
C ALA A 72 -12.65 -4.33 8.50
N SER A 73 -11.47 -4.91 8.74
CA SER A 73 -10.40 -4.35 9.56
C SER A 73 -9.09 -4.53 8.82
N GLU A 74 -8.11 -3.65 9.05
CA GLU A 74 -6.79 -3.76 8.42
C GLU A 74 -6.17 -5.14 8.67
N GLU A 75 -6.26 -5.66 9.91
CA GLU A 75 -5.75 -6.98 10.27
C GLU A 75 -6.41 -8.13 9.47
N LEU A 76 -7.70 -8.02 9.16
CA LEU A 76 -8.43 -9.02 8.37
C LEU A 76 -7.94 -8.99 6.91
N ILE A 77 -7.77 -7.80 6.35
CA ILE A 77 -7.30 -7.62 4.98
C ILE A 77 -5.85 -8.11 4.86
N GLU A 78 -4.98 -7.74 5.80
CA GLU A 78 -3.59 -8.25 5.87
C GLU A 78 -3.56 -9.78 5.98
N GLY A 79 -4.45 -10.38 6.77
CA GLY A 79 -4.59 -11.83 6.89
C GLY A 79 -5.00 -12.49 5.56
N ILE A 80 -5.95 -11.90 4.84
CA ILE A 80 -6.40 -12.38 3.52
C ILE A 80 -5.30 -12.26 2.48
N VAL A 81 -4.60 -11.12 2.44
CA VAL A 81 -3.47 -10.91 1.54
C VAL A 81 -2.37 -11.94 1.81
N ARG A 82 -2.08 -12.26 3.08
CA ARG A 82 -1.11 -13.31 3.44
C ARG A 82 -1.59 -14.71 3.06
N GLU A 83 -2.88 -15.01 3.21
CA GLU A 83 -3.49 -16.29 2.80
C GLU A 83 -3.41 -16.49 1.28
N SER A 84 -3.47 -15.40 0.50
CA SER A 84 -3.51 -15.47 -0.96
C SER A 84 -2.27 -16.05 -1.62
N GLY A 85 -1.12 -15.98 -0.95
CA GLY A 85 0.17 -16.40 -1.50
C GLY A 85 0.64 -15.56 -2.71
N ILE A 86 0.04 -14.40 -2.96
CA ILE A 86 0.48 -13.50 -4.03
C ILE A 86 1.84 -12.86 -3.67
N ASP A 87 2.61 -12.53 -4.69
CA ASP A 87 3.92 -11.90 -4.53
C ASP A 87 3.76 -10.39 -4.27
N THR A 88 3.38 -10.05 -3.03
CA THR A 88 3.12 -8.67 -2.62
C THR A 88 4.33 -7.77 -2.81
N GLU A 89 5.55 -8.30 -2.66
CA GLU A 89 6.78 -7.54 -2.86
C GLU A 89 6.92 -7.08 -4.32
N THR A 90 6.72 -7.98 -5.29
CA THR A 90 6.78 -7.64 -6.72
C THR A 90 5.66 -6.69 -7.11
N ILE A 91 4.45 -6.92 -6.60
CA ILE A 91 3.30 -6.05 -6.86
C ILE A 91 3.58 -4.63 -6.34
N THR A 92 4.03 -4.49 -5.10
CA THR A 92 4.40 -3.19 -4.51
C THR A 92 5.49 -2.51 -5.32
N LYS A 93 6.55 -3.22 -5.71
CA LYS A 93 7.63 -2.65 -6.53
C LYS A 93 7.12 -2.11 -7.87
N ASN A 94 6.27 -2.87 -8.57
CA ASN A 94 5.70 -2.45 -9.84
C ASN A 94 4.77 -1.24 -9.67
N ALA A 95 3.94 -1.25 -8.63
CA ALA A 95 3.06 -0.13 -8.30
C ALA A 95 3.85 1.18 -8.08
N LEU A 96 4.95 1.10 -7.31
CA LEU A 96 5.81 2.25 -7.04
C LEU A 96 6.54 2.75 -8.30
N ILE A 97 7.03 1.86 -9.16
CA ILE A 97 7.64 2.22 -10.45
C ILE A 97 6.62 2.96 -11.32
N ASN A 98 5.43 2.38 -11.50
CA ASN A 98 4.37 2.97 -12.32
C ASN A 98 3.92 4.34 -11.77
N PHE A 99 3.77 4.45 -10.45
CA PHE A 99 3.44 5.71 -9.80
C PHE A 99 4.52 6.77 -10.05
N ARG A 100 5.79 6.42 -9.89
CA ARG A 100 6.92 7.31 -10.16
C ARG A 100 6.93 7.78 -11.61
N GLU A 101 6.80 6.87 -12.57
CA GLU A 101 6.77 7.23 -13.99
C GLU A 101 5.61 8.17 -14.31
N SER A 102 4.41 7.88 -13.82
CA SER A 102 3.24 8.74 -14.02
C SER A 102 3.37 10.10 -13.35
N PHE A 103 4.02 10.18 -12.19
CA PHE A 103 4.20 11.44 -11.47
C PHE A 103 5.30 12.31 -12.07
N LEU A 104 6.39 11.68 -12.56
CA LEU A 104 7.53 12.39 -13.13
C LEU A 104 7.32 12.84 -14.58
N ALA A 105 6.44 12.19 -15.33
CA ALA A 105 5.98 12.62 -16.66
C ALA A 105 5.53 14.11 -16.68
#